data_AF-A0A525D624-F1
#
_entry.id   AF-A0A525D624-F1
#
_cell.length_a   1.000
_cell.length_b   1.000
_cell.length_c   1.000
_cell.angle_alpha   90.00
_cell.angle_beta   90.00
_cell.angle_gamma   90.00
#
_symmetry.space_group_name_H-M   'P 1'
#
loop_
_entity.id
_entity.type
_entity.pdbx_description
1 polymer ?
#
loop_
_entity_poly.entity_id
_entity_poly.type
_entity_poly.pdbx_seq_one_letter_code
_entity_poly.pdbx_strand_id
1 'polypeptide(L)'
;LRVELRQISMVILCAGAIMAGYTWMVMPDHFLSFPRQKPLIWLIVMGLYPILAALPQEIIFRCFYFDRYQELFRGSHLMIALNAISFGMFHLFYGNWMAPILSGLGGALFAWRYHRSKSLPIVALEHGLWGNFLFTVGLGWYFYSGSI
;
A
#
# COMPACT_ATOMS: atom_id res chain seq x y z
N LEU A 1 -15.78 -10.01 8.25
CA LEU A 1 -15.87 -8.57 7.91
C LEU A 1 -15.58 -7.64 9.10
N ARG A 2 -16.39 -7.62 10.17
CA ARG A 2 -16.17 -6.69 11.31
C ARG A 2 -14.79 -6.79 11.98
N VAL A 3 -14.26 -8.01 12.15
CA VAL A 3 -12.93 -8.24 12.75
C VAL A 3 -11.82 -7.65 11.87
N GLU A 4 -11.89 -7.88 10.56
CA GLU A 4 -10.91 -7.36 9.60
C GLU A 4 -10.93 -5.84 9.58
N LEU A 5 -12.12 -5.22 9.48
CA LEU A 5 -12.24 -3.76 9.51
C LEU A 5 -11.67 -3.17 10.79
N ARG A 6 -11.93 -3.78 11.95
CA ARG A 6 -11.34 -3.32 13.24
C ARG A 6 -9.82 -3.39 13.21
N GLN A 7 -9.25 -4.48 12.71
CA GLN A 7 -7.80 -4.63 12.61
C GLN A 7 -7.20 -3.63 11.62
N ILE A 8 -7.81 -3.44 10.45
CA ILE A 8 -7.42 -2.44 9.45
C ILE A 8 -7.39 -1.06 10.10
N SER A 9 -8.48 -0.66 10.77
CA SER A 9 -8.56 0.64 11.44
C SER A 9 -7.48 0.80 12.51
N MET A 10 -7.24 -0.21 13.36
CA MET A 10 -6.19 -0.14 14.38
C MET A 10 -4.79 0.00 13.76
N VAL A 11 -4.47 -0.79 12.72
CA VAL A 11 -3.16 -0.76 12.07
C VAL A 11 -2.95 0.58 11.36
N ILE A 12 -3.96 1.09 10.64
CA ILE A 12 -3.92 2.42 10.01
C ILE A 12 -3.73 3.51 11.06
N LEU A 13 -4.45 3.47 12.18
CA LEU A 13 -4.30 4.48 13.23
C LEU A 13 -2.90 4.46 13.85
N CYS A 14 -2.40 3.30 14.24
CA CYS A 14 -1.10 3.19 14.90
C CYS A 14 0.06 3.46 13.94
N ALA A 15 0.15 2.73 12.82
CA ALA A 15 1.24 2.90 11.88
C ALA A 15 1.12 4.21 11.09
N GLY A 16 -0.11 4.66 10.81
CA GLY A 16 -0.35 5.97 10.20
C GLY A 16 0.08 7.11 11.11
N ALA A 17 -0.20 7.07 12.41
CA ALA A 17 0.29 8.09 13.34
C ALA A 17 1.83 8.15 13.36
N ILE A 18 2.51 7.00 13.34
CA ILE A 18 3.97 6.92 13.28
C ILE A 18 4.49 7.53 11.96
N MET A 19 3.91 7.15 10.83
CA MET A 19 4.31 7.66 9.51
C MET A 19 4.04 9.16 9.37
N ALA A 20 2.91 9.65 9.87
CA ALA A 20 2.58 11.07 9.89
C ALA A 20 3.57 11.87 10.76
N GLY A 21 3.89 11.35 11.96
CA GLY A 21 4.91 11.93 12.84
C GLY A 21 6.29 11.95 12.18
N TYR A 22 6.68 10.86 11.52
CA TYR A 22 7.92 10.79 10.74
C TYR A 22 7.94 11.85 9.63
N THR A 23 6.90 11.96 8.82
CA THR A 23 6.84 12.99 7.76
C THR A 23 6.91 14.40 8.33
N TRP A 24 6.22 14.66 9.45
CA TRP A 24 6.22 15.97 10.07
C TRP A 24 7.59 16.36 10.62
N MET A 25 8.34 15.42 11.21
CA MET A 25 9.65 15.69 11.80
C MET A 25 10.81 15.65 10.81
N VAL A 26 10.78 14.73 9.83
CA VAL A 26 11.91 14.43 8.94
C VAL A 26 11.72 15.01 7.54
N MET A 27 10.48 15.19 7.09
CA MET A 27 10.14 15.74 5.78
C MET A 27 9.09 16.86 5.88
N PRO A 28 9.30 17.89 6.74
CA PRO A 28 8.27 18.89 7.06
C PRO A 28 7.72 19.61 5.81
N ASP A 29 8.54 19.82 4.79
CA ASP A 29 8.13 20.45 3.53
C ASP A 29 7.14 19.60 2.71
N HIS A 30 7.18 18.27 2.89
CA HIS A 30 6.27 17.34 2.22
C HIS A 30 5.00 17.11 3.02
N PHE A 31 5.03 17.31 4.34
CA PHE A 31 3.91 17.02 5.22
C PHE A 31 2.65 17.82 4.84
N LEU A 32 1.60 17.09 4.43
CA LEU A 32 0.35 17.65 3.92
C LEU A 32 0.51 18.60 2.72
N SER A 33 1.65 18.60 2.03
CA SER A 33 1.92 19.49 0.90
C SER A 33 0.94 19.26 -0.25
N PHE A 34 0.62 18.01 -0.57
CA PHE A 34 -0.25 17.67 -1.70
C PHE A 34 -1.69 18.21 -1.55
N PRO A 35 -2.42 17.96 -0.44
CA PRO A 35 -3.74 18.56 -0.25
C PRO A 35 -3.70 20.08 -0.09
N ARG A 36 -2.59 20.67 0.40
CA ARG A 36 -2.45 22.13 0.59
C ARG A 36 -2.16 22.88 -0.72
N GLN A 37 -1.33 22.31 -1.58
CA GLN A 37 -0.84 22.98 -2.78
C GLN A 37 -1.66 22.62 -4.03
N LYS A 38 -2.17 21.38 -4.12
CA LYS A 38 -2.92 20.88 -5.28
C LYS A 38 -4.22 20.15 -4.86
N PRO A 39 -5.14 20.81 -4.13
CA PRO A 39 -6.31 20.15 -3.52
C PRO A 39 -7.23 19.45 -4.52
N LEU A 40 -7.43 20.03 -5.72
CA LEU A 40 -8.28 19.41 -6.74
C LEU A 40 -7.68 18.13 -7.30
N ILE A 41 -6.37 18.13 -7.58
CA ILE A 41 -5.66 16.94 -8.06
C ILE A 41 -5.62 15.89 -6.94
N TRP A 42 -5.39 16.31 -5.70
CA TRP A 42 -5.45 15.43 -4.54
C TRP A 42 -6.82 14.73 -4.43
N LEU A 43 -7.94 15.45 -4.54
CA LEU A 43 -9.29 14.85 -4.53
C LEU A 43 -9.48 13.81 -5.64
N ILE A 44 -9.03 14.13 -6.86
CA ILE A 44 -9.08 13.20 -7.99
C ILE A 44 -8.28 11.93 -7.67
N VAL A 45 -7.07 12.08 -7.13
CA VAL A 45 -6.24 10.93 -6.72
C VAL A 45 -6.94 10.13 -5.61
N MET A 46 -7.52 10.76 -4.59
CA MET A 46 -8.20 10.06 -3.50
C MET A 46 -9.36 9.18 -4.00
N GLY A 47 -10.05 9.59 -5.07
CA GLY A 47 -11.13 8.82 -5.69
C GLY A 47 -10.64 7.77 -6.69
N LEU A 48 -9.68 8.12 -7.55
CA LEU A 48 -9.24 7.26 -8.66
C LEU A 48 -8.16 6.27 -8.27
N TYR A 49 -7.24 6.62 -7.37
CA TYR A 49 -6.13 5.75 -6.99
C TYR A 49 -6.58 4.37 -6.46
N PRO A 50 -7.57 4.26 -5.56
CA PRO A 50 -8.03 2.96 -5.09
C PRO A 50 -8.55 2.04 -6.22
N ILE A 51 -9.15 2.63 -7.25
CA ILE A 51 -9.81 1.89 -8.33
C ILE A 51 -8.83 1.58 -9.47
N LEU A 52 -8.04 2.56 -9.88
CA LEU A 52 -7.18 2.46 -11.07
C LEU A 52 -5.77 1.93 -10.77
N ALA A 53 -5.31 2.07 -9.52
CA ALA A 53 -3.98 1.60 -9.12
C ALA A 53 -4.07 0.44 -8.13
N ALA A 54 -4.68 0.65 -6.96
CA ALA A 54 -4.66 -0.36 -5.89
C ALA A 54 -5.39 -1.65 -6.29
N LEU A 55 -6.62 -1.56 -6.81
CA LEU A 55 -7.39 -2.75 -7.19
C LEU A 55 -6.70 -3.62 -8.27
N PRO A 56 -6.21 -3.08 -9.41
CA PRO A 56 -5.46 -3.87 -10.39
C PRO A 56 -4.21 -4.53 -9.80
N GLN A 57 -3.49 -3.83 -8.94
CA GLN A 57 -2.33 -4.40 -8.25
C GLN A 57 -2.73 -5.56 -7.34
N GLU A 58 -3.82 -5.46 -6.58
CA GLU A 58 -4.29 -6.57 -5.75
C GLU A 58 -4.83 -7.75 -6.58
N ILE A 59 -5.41 -7.51 -7.76
CA ILE A 59 -5.79 -8.60 -8.68
C ILE A 59 -4.54 -9.40 -9.09
N ILE A 60 -3.46 -8.72 -9.48
CA ILE A 60 -2.23 -9.36 -9.94
C ILE A 60 -1.50 -10.04 -8.76
N PHE A 61 -1.21 -9.28 -7.71
CA PHE A 61 -0.35 -9.73 -6.63
C PHE A 61 -1.10 -10.53 -5.57
N ARG A 62 -2.44 -10.58 -5.56
CA ARG A 62 -3.16 -11.46 -4.62
C ARG A 62 -3.90 -12.55 -5.35
N CYS A 63 -4.90 -12.21 -6.15
CA CYS A 63 -5.74 -13.22 -6.79
C CYS A 63 -4.91 -14.10 -7.72
N PHE A 64 -4.27 -13.52 -8.72
CA PHE A 64 -3.47 -14.27 -9.68
C PHE A 64 -2.27 -14.95 -9.01
N TYR A 65 -1.48 -14.22 -8.21
CA TYR A 65 -0.29 -14.79 -7.59
C TYR A 65 -0.61 -15.98 -6.67
N PHE A 66 -1.55 -15.85 -5.74
CA PHE A 66 -1.84 -16.94 -4.81
C PHE A 66 -2.52 -18.11 -5.52
N ASP A 67 -3.36 -17.86 -6.52
CA ASP A 67 -3.97 -18.92 -7.30
C ASP A 67 -2.94 -19.70 -8.13
N ARG A 68 -2.01 -18.99 -8.77
CA ARG A 68 -1.00 -19.59 -9.65
C ARG A 68 0.08 -20.36 -8.90
N TYR A 69 0.53 -19.84 -7.75
CA TYR A 69 1.71 -20.34 -7.06
C TYR A 69 1.41 -21.20 -5.82
N GLN A 70 0.14 -21.38 -5.42
CA GLN A 70 -0.21 -22.23 -4.27
C GLN A 70 0.23 -23.69 -4.42
N GLU A 71 0.24 -24.23 -5.64
CA GLU A 71 0.67 -25.61 -5.88
C GLU A 71 2.20 -25.77 -5.80
N LEU A 72 2.94 -24.69 -6.09
CA LEU A 72 4.41 -24.68 -6.07
C LEU A 72 4.95 -24.57 -4.65
N PHE A 73 4.25 -23.87 -3.76
CA PHE A 73 4.69 -23.60 -2.40
C PHE A 73 3.74 -24.18 -1.36
N ARG A 74 4.22 -25.18 -0.60
CA ARG A 74 3.43 -25.81 0.47
C ARG A 74 3.24 -24.94 1.73
N GLY A 75 3.95 -23.80 1.84
CA GLY A 75 3.98 -22.95 3.03
C GLY A 75 3.38 -21.56 2.79
N SER A 76 2.33 -21.22 3.55
CA SER A 76 1.66 -19.91 3.47
C SER A 76 2.60 -18.74 3.78
N HIS A 77 3.51 -18.89 4.74
CA HIS A 77 4.47 -17.85 5.10
C HIS A 77 5.48 -17.55 3.99
N LEU A 78 5.98 -18.59 3.31
CA LEU A 78 6.90 -18.41 2.19
C LEU A 78 6.20 -17.74 1.01
N MET A 79 4.96 -18.14 0.71
CA MET A 79 4.16 -17.47 -0.32
C MET A 79 3.97 -15.99 -0.02
N ILE A 80 3.59 -15.65 1.22
CA ILE A 80 3.41 -14.24 1.66
C ILE A 80 4.72 -13.47 1.50
N ALA A 81 5.85 -14.03 1.93
CA ALA A 81 7.16 -13.37 1.84
C ALA A 81 7.59 -13.10 0.38
N LEU A 82 7.52 -14.11 -0.48
CA LEU A 82 7.87 -13.97 -1.90
C LEU A 82 6.92 -13.01 -2.63
N ASN A 83 5.64 -13.03 -2.27
CA ASN A 83 4.66 -12.12 -2.81
C ASN A 83 4.93 -10.66 -2.41
N ALA A 84 5.29 -10.44 -1.14
CA ALA A 84 5.69 -9.13 -0.62
C ALA A 84 6.96 -8.61 -1.33
N ILE A 85 7.97 -9.47 -1.51
CA ILE A 85 9.19 -9.14 -2.25
C ILE A 85 8.86 -8.76 -3.69
N SER A 86 8.04 -9.56 -4.37
CA SER A 86 7.62 -9.29 -5.76
C SER A 86 6.89 -7.95 -5.88
N PHE A 87 6.01 -7.65 -4.93
CA PHE A 87 5.28 -6.39 -4.87
C PHE A 87 6.21 -5.20 -4.56
N GLY A 88 7.19 -5.37 -3.68
CA GLY A 88 8.25 -4.37 -3.44
C GLY A 88 9.09 -4.12 -4.70
N MET A 89 9.56 -5.18 -5.35
CA MET A 89 10.33 -5.09 -6.60
C MET A 89 9.57 -4.41 -7.73
N PHE A 90 8.25 -4.63 -7.81
CA PHE A 90 7.41 -3.90 -8.76
C PHE A 90 7.61 -2.40 -8.62
N HIS A 91 7.85 -1.86 -7.43
CA HIS A 91 8.01 -0.42 -7.20
C HIS A 91 9.42 0.14 -7.44
N LEU A 92 10.36 -0.66 -7.96
CA LEU A 92 11.70 -0.19 -8.32
C LEU A 92 11.68 0.86 -9.44
N PHE A 93 10.65 0.90 -10.29
CA PHE A 93 10.54 1.88 -11.38
C PHE A 93 10.41 3.33 -10.92
N TYR A 94 10.10 3.57 -9.64
CA TYR A 94 10.08 4.92 -9.07
C TYR A 94 11.47 5.51 -8.81
N GLY A 95 12.55 4.75 -9.06
CA GLY A 95 13.92 5.26 -9.02
C GLY A 95 14.46 5.63 -7.64
N ASN A 96 13.75 5.29 -6.57
CA ASN A 96 14.18 5.49 -5.18
C ASN A 96 14.03 4.21 -4.36
N TRP A 97 14.80 4.07 -3.28
CA TRP A 97 14.77 2.89 -2.41
C TRP A 97 13.60 2.86 -1.43
N MET A 98 12.96 4.01 -1.16
CA MET A 98 11.87 4.07 -0.19
C MET A 98 10.60 3.42 -0.74
N ALA A 99 10.28 3.64 -2.02
CA ALA A 99 9.13 3.03 -2.69
C ALA A 99 9.12 1.49 -2.61
N PRO A 100 10.17 0.75 -3.00
CA PRO A 100 10.19 -0.70 -2.90
C PRO A 100 10.17 -1.21 -1.45
N ILE A 101 10.80 -0.50 -0.50
CA ILE A 101 10.77 -0.89 0.93
C ILE A 101 9.36 -0.73 1.51
N LEU A 102 8.76 0.44 1.37
CA LEU A 102 7.40 0.71 1.86
C LEU A 102 6.38 -0.22 1.19
N SER A 103 6.54 -0.44 -0.11
CA SER A 103 5.71 -1.39 -0.86
C SER A 103 5.90 -2.81 -0.38
N GLY A 104 7.13 -3.26 -0.15
CA GLY A 104 7.37 -4.61 0.39
C GLY A 104 6.69 -4.83 1.74
N LEU A 105 6.78 -3.85 2.65
CA LEU A 105 6.11 -3.90 3.96
C LEU A 105 4.58 -3.89 3.82
N GLY A 106 4.03 -3.00 2.99
CA GLY A 106 2.59 -2.98 2.69
C GLY A 106 2.13 -4.27 2.01
N GLY A 107 2.92 -4.78 1.06
CA GLY A 107 2.70 -6.03 0.35
C GLY A 107 2.67 -7.23 1.28
N ALA A 108 3.51 -7.28 2.31
CA ALA A 108 3.44 -8.30 3.35
C ALA A 108 2.14 -8.23 4.16
N LEU A 109 1.71 -7.03 4.55
CA LEU A 109 0.43 -6.80 5.23
C LEU A 109 -0.75 -7.24 4.35
N PHE A 110 -0.78 -6.81 3.09
CA PHE A 110 -1.85 -7.10 2.15
C PHE A 110 -1.89 -8.59 1.78
N ALA A 111 -0.74 -9.22 1.55
CA ALA A 111 -0.63 -10.64 1.30
C ALA A 111 -1.15 -11.47 2.49
N TRP A 112 -0.77 -11.08 3.72
CA TRP A 112 -1.30 -11.70 4.93
C TRP A 112 -2.82 -11.49 5.07
N ARG A 113 -3.33 -10.28 4.83
CA ARG A 113 -4.78 -9.97 4.89
C ARG A 113 -5.55 -10.79 3.87
N TYR A 114 -5.08 -10.85 2.63
CA TYR A 114 -5.72 -11.64 1.59
C TYR A 114 -5.68 -13.14 1.93
N HIS A 115 -4.56 -13.64 2.43
CA HIS A 115 -4.44 -15.04 2.83
C HIS A 115 -5.42 -15.39 3.96
N ARG A 116 -5.60 -14.50 4.94
CA ARG A 116 -6.51 -14.65 6.09
C ARG A 116 -7.98 -14.54 5.69
N SER A 117 -8.33 -13.49 4.94
CA SER A 117 -9.72 -13.12 4.65
C SER A 117 -10.28 -13.75 3.38
N LYS A 118 -9.40 -14.22 2.47
CA LYS A 118 -9.73 -14.70 1.13
C LYS A 118 -10.61 -13.72 0.33
N SER A 119 -10.46 -12.42 0.59
CA SER A 119 -11.35 -11.38 0.08
C SER A 119 -10.58 -10.29 -0.63
N LEU A 120 -10.69 -10.26 -1.96
CA LEU A 120 -10.11 -9.20 -2.80
C LEU A 120 -10.66 -7.81 -2.42
N PRO A 121 -11.98 -7.61 -2.21
CA PRO A 121 -12.50 -6.29 -1.84
C PRO A 121 -11.94 -5.75 -0.52
N ILE A 122 -11.71 -6.61 0.48
CA ILE A 122 -11.16 -6.20 1.78
C ILE A 122 -9.72 -5.71 1.62
N VAL A 123 -8.87 -6.47 0.92
CA VAL A 123 -7.47 -6.09 0.74
C VAL A 123 -7.32 -4.89 -0.21
N ALA A 124 -8.14 -4.80 -1.26
CA ALA A 124 -8.16 -3.63 -2.16
C ALA A 124 -8.60 -2.35 -1.42
N LEU A 125 -9.57 -2.45 -0.51
CA LEU A 125 -9.95 -1.35 0.37
C LEU A 125 -8.79 -0.95 1.29
N GLU A 126 -8.16 -1.91 1.97
CA GLU A 126 -7.02 -1.66 2.86
C GLU A 126 -5.85 -0.98 2.09
N HIS A 127 -5.49 -1.49 0.92
CA HIS A 127 -4.46 -0.91 0.07
C HIS A 127 -4.84 0.50 -0.40
N GLY A 128 -6.09 0.70 -0.88
CA GLY A 128 -6.58 2.02 -1.27
C GLY A 128 -6.50 3.05 -0.14
N LEU A 129 -6.88 2.66 1.08
CA LEU A 129 -6.77 3.52 2.27
C LEU A 129 -5.32 3.87 2.58
N TRP A 130 -4.41 2.91 2.51
CA TRP A 130 -2.97 3.15 2.72
C TRP A 130 -2.39 4.10 1.69
N GLY A 131 -2.65 3.88 0.40
CA GLY A 131 -2.12 4.79 -0.62
C GLY A 131 -2.70 6.20 -0.51
N ASN A 132 -4.00 6.34 -0.27
CA ASN A 132 -4.62 7.65 -0.01
C ASN A 132 -3.98 8.34 1.20
N PHE A 133 -3.74 7.60 2.29
CA PHE A 133 -3.04 8.10 3.46
C PHE A 133 -1.63 8.59 3.12
N LEU A 134 -0.82 7.76 2.44
CA LEU A 134 0.57 8.10 2.07
C LEU A 134 0.63 9.34 1.19
N PHE A 135 -0.23 9.44 0.17
CA PHE A 135 -0.34 10.65 -0.68
C PHE A 135 -0.75 11.88 0.11
N THR A 136 -1.61 11.72 1.12
CA THR A 136 -2.08 12.83 1.95
C THR A 136 -0.99 13.33 2.89
N VAL A 137 -0.28 12.45 3.59
CA VAL A 137 0.74 12.85 4.59
C VAL A 137 2.09 13.22 3.99
N GLY A 138 2.29 13.01 2.68
CA GLY A 138 3.49 13.45 1.95
C GLY A 138 4.43 12.31 1.54
N LEU A 139 4.27 11.10 2.08
CA LEU A 139 5.06 9.93 1.67
C LEU A 139 4.75 9.47 0.23
N GLY A 140 3.60 9.85 -0.32
CA GLY A 140 3.27 9.63 -1.73
C GLY A 140 4.24 10.26 -2.70
N TRP A 141 5.09 11.19 -2.24
CA TRP A 141 6.23 11.71 -3.01
C TRP A 141 7.10 10.59 -3.59
N TYR A 142 7.40 9.56 -2.80
CA TYR A 142 8.22 8.42 -3.26
C TYR A 142 7.54 7.56 -4.33
N PHE A 143 6.22 7.70 -4.49
CA PHE A 143 5.38 6.98 -5.46
C PHE A 143 5.01 7.86 -6.65
N TYR A 144 5.82 8.88 -6.91
CA TYR A 144 5.71 9.77 -8.05
C TYR A 144 7.01 9.75 -8.83
N SER A 145 6.96 9.59 -10.15
CA SER A 145 8.16 9.48 -11.00
C SER A 145 9.02 10.75 -11.03
N GLY A 146 8.53 11.88 -10.53
CA GLY A 146 9.36 13.08 -10.32
C GLY A 146 10.20 13.04 -9.04
N SER A 147 10.23 11.92 -8.31
CA SER A 147 11.08 11.72 -7.12
C SER A 147 12.44 11.05 -7.43
N ILE A 148 12.77 10.90 -8.72
CA ILE A 148 14.05 10.40 -9.24
C ILE A 148 15.08 11.53 -9.27
#